data_AF-A0A978TQ01-F1
#
_entry.id   AF-A0A978TQ01-F1
#
_cell.length_a   1.000
_cell.length_b   1.000
_cell.length_c   1.000
_cell.angle_alpha   90.00
_cell.angle_beta   90.00
_cell.angle_gamma   90.00
#
_symmetry.space_group_name_H-M   'P 1'
#
loop_
_entity.id
_entity.type
_entity.pdbx_description
1 polymer ?
#
loop_
_entity_poly.entity_id
_entity_poly.type
_entity_poly.pdbx_seq_one_letter_code
_entity_poly.pdbx_strand_id
1 'polypeptide(L)'
;MVWRFAQEKQMLLLTANRSMKGENSLEQVMREENIPTSLPVVTIGNADRILSDSEYRGQCVESLIEIVLEIDLYRGARRIFIP
;
A
#
# COMPACT_ATOMS: atom_id res chain seq x y z
N MET A 1 -7.01 -8.12 -10.23
CA MET A 1 -5.87 -8.33 -11.16
C MET A 1 -4.60 -7.59 -10.74
N VAL A 2 -4.62 -6.26 -10.54
CA VAL A 2 -3.40 -5.47 -10.26
C VAL A 2 -2.58 -5.97 -9.06
N TRP A 3 -3.22 -6.40 -7.98
CA TRP A 3 -2.52 -6.94 -6.80
C TRP A 3 -1.74 -8.20 -7.12
N ARG A 4 -2.36 -9.19 -7.77
CA ARG A 4 -1.71 -10.46 -8.15
C ARG A 4 -0.49 -10.22 -9.02
N PHE A 5 -0.62 -9.32 -10.01
CA PHE A 5 0.49 -8.92 -10.86
C PHE A 5 1.64 -8.29 -10.05
N ALA A 6 1.32 -7.37 -9.14
CA ALA A 6 2.32 -6.75 -8.28
C ALA A 6 3.04 -7.79 -7.39
N GLN A 7 2.31 -8.74 -6.81
CA GLN A 7 2.91 -9.82 -6.01
C GLN A 7 3.83 -10.71 -6.86
N GLU A 8 3.37 -11.14 -8.04
CA GLU A 8 4.15 -11.98 -8.95
C GLU A 8 5.46 -11.30 -9.37
N LYS A 9 5.42 -9.98 -9.57
CA LYS A 9 6.58 -9.18 -9.98
C LYS A 9 7.36 -8.57 -8.82
N GLN A 10 7.03 -8.90 -7.58
CA GLN A 10 7.65 -8.33 -6.37
C GLN A 10 7.64 -6.79 -6.35
N MET A 11 6.52 -6.21 -6.76
CA MET A 11 6.29 -4.77 -6.77
C MET A 11 5.47 -4.35 -5.55
N LEU A 12 5.87 -3.24 -4.93
CA LEU A 12 5.06 -2.57 -3.92
C LEU A 12 3.94 -1.77 -4.61
N LEU A 13 2.69 -2.01 -4.23
CA LEU A 13 1.56 -1.25 -4.77
C LEU A 13 1.30 -0.03 -3.88
N LEU A 14 1.52 1.17 -4.44
CA LEU A 14 1.18 2.44 -3.81
C LEU A 14 -0.15 2.97 -4.38
N THR A 15 -1.07 3.38 -3.51
CA THR A 15 -2.38 3.89 -3.94
C THR A 15 -2.91 4.98 -2.99
N ALA A 16 -3.89 5.76 -3.44
CA ALA A 16 -4.72 6.59 -2.57
C ALA A 16 -6.17 6.07 -2.47
N ASN A 17 -6.45 4.89 -3.04
CA ASN A 17 -7.79 4.32 -3.05
C ASN A 17 -8.14 3.73 -1.67
N ARG A 18 -8.91 4.49 -0.90
CA ARG A 18 -9.47 4.05 0.39
C ARG A 18 -10.75 3.22 0.28
N SER A 19 -11.31 3.07 -0.93
CA SER A 19 -12.60 2.39 -1.09
C SER A 19 -12.48 0.89 -0.78
N MET A 20 -13.39 0.40 0.06
CA MET A 20 -13.55 -1.02 0.40
C MET A 20 -14.73 -1.68 -0.33
N LYS A 21 -15.35 -1.00 -1.31
CA LYS A 21 -16.62 -1.45 -1.90
C LYS A 21 -16.44 -1.98 -3.32
N GLY A 22 -17.08 -3.14 -3.58
CA GLY A 22 -17.17 -3.79 -4.89
C GLY A 22 -16.72 -5.26 -4.85
N GLU A 23 -17.44 -6.14 -5.57
CA GLU A 23 -16.93 -7.48 -5.87
C GLU A 23 -15.61 -7.35 -6.64
N ASN A 24 -14.59 -8.12 -6.26
CA ASN A 24 -13.22 -8.00 -6.77
C ASN A 24 -12.49 -6.71 -6.35
N SER A 25 -12.92 -6.05 -5.28
CA SER A 25 -12.15 -4.94 -4.70
C SER A 25 -10.76 -5.40 -4.29
N LEU A 26 -9.82 -4.44 -4.26
CA LEU A 26 -8.46 -4.70 -3.78
C LEU A 26 -8.46 -5.30 -2.37
N GLU A 27 -9.38 -4.84 -1.52
CA GLU A 27 -9.54 -5.33 -0.16
C GLU A 27 -9.97 -6.80 -0.12
N GLN A 28 -10.95 -7.19 -0.95
CA GLN A 28 -11.40 -8.58 -1.04
C GLN A 28 -10.27 -9.50 -1.50
N VAL A 29 -9.55 -9.12 -2.57
CA VAL A 29 -8.41 -9.88 -3.10
C VAL A 29 -7.34 -10.06 -2.03
N MET A 30 -6.97 -9.00 -1.30
CA MET A 30 -6.00 -9.11 -0.20
C MET A 30 -6.53 -10.00 0.94
N ARG A 31 -7.82 -9.95 1.27
CA ARG A 31 -8.39 -10.79 2.33
C ARG A 31 -8.33 -12.28 1.98
N GLU A 32 -8.58 -12.63 0.71
CA GLU A 32 -8.66 -14.01 0.24
C GLU A 32 -7.29 -14.61 -0.08
N GLU A 33 -6.36 -13.82 -0.62
CA GLU A 33 -5.12 -14.34 -1.22
C GLU A 33 -3.84 -13.94 -0.49
N ASN A 34 -3.90 -13.06 0.51
CA ASN A 34 -2.71 -12.64 1.22
C ASN A 34 -2.11 -13.79 2.05
N ILE A 35 -0.82 -14.02 1.86
CA ILE A 35 -0.02 -15.00 2.58
C ILE A 35 1.08 -14.30 3.39
N PRO A 36 1.76 -14.99 4.33
CA PRO A 36 2.76 -14.35 5.20
C PRO A 36 3.92 -13.67 4.47
N THR A 37 4.20 -14.05 3.22
CA THR A 37 5.28 -13.47 2.41
C THR A 37 4.82 -12.37 1.45
N SER A 38 3.51 -12.11 1.34
CA SER A 38 2.95 -11.10 0.44
C SER A 38 3.46 -9.71 0.79
N LEU A 39 3.79 -8.90 -0.23
CA LEU A 39 4.12 -7.50 -0.07
C LEU A 39 2.86 -6.69 0.30
N PRO A 40 2.96 -5.69 1.19
CA PRO A 40 1.83 -4.87 1.56
C PRO A 40 1.41 -3.93 0.42
N VAL A 41 0.14 -3.54 0.42
CA VAL A 41 -0.35 -2.38 -0.32
C VAL A 41 -0.16 -1.15 0.57
N VAL A 42 0.58 -0.16 0.09
CA VAL A 42 0.75 1.12 0.78
C VAL A 42 -0.32 2.09 0.30
N THR A 43 -1.06 2.66 1.25
CA THR A 43 -2.17 3.57 0.99
C THR A 43 -1.86 4.95 1.56
N ILE A 44 -1.73 5.95 0.70
CA ILE A 44 -1.59 7.36 1.09
C ILE A 44 -2.92 7.81 1.66
N GLY A 45 -2.88 8.45 2.82
CA GLY A 45 -4.08 8.92 3.47
C GLY A 45 -4.82 9.92 2.59
N ASN A 46 -4.23 11.05 2.29
CA ASN A 46 -4.86 12.19 1.64
C ASN A 46 -4.07 12.60 0.39
N ALA A 47 -4.49 12.09 -0.76
CA ALA A 47 -3.84 12.39 -2.03
C ALA A 47 -3.82 13.89 -2.37
N ASP A 48 -4.85 14.65 -1.98
CA ASP A 48 -4.95 16.08 -2.29
C ASP A 48 -3.85 16.90 -1.61
N ARG A 49 -3.41 16.44 -0.42
CA ARG A 49 -2.32 17.07 0.33
C ARG A 49 -0.94 16.79 -0.28
N ILE A 50 -0.77 15.73 -1.07
CA ILE A 50 0.53 15.45 -1.71
C ILE A 50 0.98 16.63 -2.58
N LEU A 51 0.05 17.26 -3.30
CA LEU A 51 0.37 18.36 -4.23
C LEU A 51 0.47 19.70 -3.51
N SER A 52 -0.37 19.92 -2.51
CA SER A 52 -0.57 21.23 -1.86
C SER A 52 0.25 21.43 -0.59
N ASP A 53 0.73 20.35 0.03
CA ASP A 53 1.39 20.38 1.34
C ASP A 53 2.74 19.64 1.26
N SER A 54 3.82 20.42 1.21
CA SER A 54 5.18 19.90 1.09
C SER A 54 5.64 19.13 2.32
N GLU A 55 5.18 19.51 3.52
CA GLU A 55 5.54 18.82 4.77
C GLU A 55 4.90 17.45 4.80
N TYR A 56 3.60 17.41 4.51
CA TYR A 56 2.85 16.16 4.40
C TYR A 56 3.42 15.21 3.34
N ARG A 57 3.82 15.75 2.17
CA ARG A 57 4.52 14.96 1.15
C ARG A 57 5.86 14.42 1.67
N GLY A 58 6.59 15.20 2.46
CA GLY A 58 7.82 14.75 3.13
C GLY A 58 7.56 13.55 4.04
N GLN A 59 6.54 13.64 4.89
CA GLN A 59 6.14 12.55 5.79
C GLN A 59 5.76 11.27 5.02
N CYS A 60 5.05 11.39 3.89
CA CYS A 60 4.76 10.24 3.02
C CYS A 60 6.03 9.57 2.51
N VAL A 61 7.03 10.36 2.10
CA VAL A 61 8.31 9.85 1.60
C VAL A 61 9.11 9.17 2.71
N GLU A 62 9.17 9.76 3.91
CA GLU A 62 9.82 9.16 5.07
C GLU A 62 9.22 7.79 5.41
N SER A 63 7.89 7.69 5.48
CA SER A 63 7.22 6.41 5.72
C SER A 63 7.47 5.39 4.60
N LEU A 64 7.52 5.83 3.34
CA LEU A 64 7.84 4.92 2.22
C LEU A 64 9.27 4.38 2.31
N ILE A 65 10.23 5.22 2.69
CA ILE A 65 11.64 4.80 2.85
C ILE A 65 11.74 3.78 3.99
N GLU A 66 11.11 4.03 5.14
CA GLU A 66 11.07 3.08 6.25
C GLU A 66 10.50 1.73 5.83
N ILE A 67 9.34 1.72 5.14
CA ILE A 67 8.69 0.49 4.68
C ILE A 67 9.59 -0.28 3.71
N VAL A 68 10.31 0.40 2.81
CA VAL A 68 11.18 -0.27 1.84
C VAL A 68 12.44 -0.82 2.52
N LEU A 69 13.02 -0.10 3.47
CA LEU A 69 14.21 -0.55 4.20
C LEU A 69 13.90 -1.74 5.11
N GLU A 70 12.73 -1.76 5.73
CA GLU A 70 12.29 -2.78 6.68
C GLU A 70 11.19 -3.68 6.11
N ILE A 71 11.18 -3.90 4.78
CA ILE A 71 10.06 -4.52 4.05
C ILE A 71 9.65 -5.89 4.60
N ASP A 72 10.59 -6.65 5.16
CA ASP A 72 10.34 -7.97 5.73
C ASP A 72 9.46 -7.90 6.99
N LEU A 73 9.52 -6.80 7.76
CA LEU A 73 8.63 -6.57 8.91
C LEU A 73 7.17 -6.34 8.50
N TYR A 74 6.95 -5.95 7.24
CA TYR A 74 5.65 -5.56 6.71
C TYR A 74 5.01 -6.64 5.82
N ARG A 75 5.68 -7.77 5.61
CA ARG A 75 5.12 -8.86 4.81
C ARG A 75 3.87 -9.45 5.48
N GLY A 76 2.89 -9.79 4.66
CA GLY A 76 1.62 -10.34 5.10
C GLY A 76 0.69 -9.35 5.81
N ALA A 77 1.10 -8.09 6.01
CA ALA A 77 0.30 -7.05 6.67
C ALA A 77 -0.94 -6.61 5.87
N ARG A 78 -1.08 -7.07 4.62
CA ARG A 78 -2.10 -6.70 3.63
C ARG A 78 -2.00 -5.23 3.21
N ARG A 79 -2.32 -4.31 4.12
CA ARG A 79 -2.45 -2.88 3.82
C ARG A 79 -1.86 -2.04 4.94
N ILE A 80 -1.08 -1.05 4.54
CA ILE A 80 -0.44 -0.07 5.43
C ILE A 80 -0.91 1.31 5.00
N PHE A 81 -1.30 2.13 5.97
CA PHE A 81 -1.60 3.52 5.72
C PHE A 81 -0.40 4.37 6.09
N ILE A 82 0.05 5.17 5.14
CA ILE A 82 1.01 6.24 5.38
C ILE A 82 0.22 7.56 5.41
N PRO A 83 0.80 8.64 5.97
CA PRO A 83 0.16 9.94 6.03
C PRO A 83 -0.66 10.25 4.81
#